data_AF-A0A9E5D470-F1
#
_entry.id   AF-A0A9E5D470-F1
#
_cell.length_a   1.000
_cell.length_b   1.000
_cell.length_c   1.000
_cell.angle_alpha   90.00
_cell.angle_beta   90.00
_cell.angle_gamma   90.00
#
_symmetry.space_group_name_H-M   'P 1'
#
loop_
_entity.id
_entity.type
_entity.pdbx_description
1 polymer ?
#
loop_
_entity_poly.entity_id
_entity_poly.type
_entity_poly.pdbx_seq_one_letter_code
_entity_poly.pdbx_strand_id
1 'polypeptide(L)'
;MNSASNGVTITKVRGREILDSRGNPTVEAEIVLSTGLAAHAAVPSGASTGSYEALELRDKDPSRYHGNGVLKAVANVNNTIAPWLIGRSPMDQAAIDAGLIELDGTGDKSNLGANAVLAVSLAVAKTAAGVSSPNGSLWHYLAEGAPVTLPVPMFNILNGGKHASNSADIQEFMVMPVGVNSFSEALRAGAEIYHSLKTLLGDEGHNTTVGDEGGFAPSLPSNRDALEMVLKAVEKAGYTPGKDVHIALDVAATELYDEGKDLYVLEREGTSLTSAS
;
A
#
# COMPACT_ATOMS: atom_id res chain seq x y z
N MET A 1 -30.79 -0.52 15.02
CA MET A 1 -30.03 0.65 14.53
C MET A 1 -30.38 1.82 15.44
N ASN A 2 -29.44 2.24 16.28
CA ASN A 2 -29.70 3.16 17.39
C ASN A 2 -29.97 4.59 16.89
N SER A 3 -30.91 5.27 17.54
CA SER A 3 -31.45 6.60 17.24
C SER A 3 -30.48 7.78 17.45
N ALA A 4 -29.16 7.55 17.43
CA ALA A 4 -28.14 8.57 17.69
C ALA A 4 -27.56 9.24 16.44
N SER A 5 -27.83 8.71 15.24
CA SER A 5 -27.25 9.19 13.97
C SER A 5 -28.11 10.22 13.21
N ASN A 6 -29.33 10.52 13.69
CA ASN A 6 -30.20 11.50 13.04
C ASN A 6 -29.70 12.93 13.31
N GLY A 7 -28.71 13.40 12.55
CA GLY A 7 -28.29 14.81 12.52
C GLY A 7 -26.79 15.06 12.55
N VAL A 8 -25.94 14.03 12.53
CA VAL A 8 -24.49 14.26 12.41
C VAL A 8 -24.15 14.64 10.98
N THR A 9 -23.49 15.78 10.79
CA THR A 9 -23.15 16.31 9.48
C THR A 9 -21.67 16.65 9.41
N ILE A 10 -21.10 16.61 8.22
CA ILE A 10 -19.75 17.11 7.95
C ILE A 10 -19.77 18.63 8.04
N THR A 11 -18.92 19.21 8.88
CA THR A 11 -18.83 20.68 9.09
C THR A 11 -17.57 21.27 8.50
N LYS A 12 -16.53 20.46 8.30
CA LYS A 12 -15.27 20.89 7.70
C LYS A 12 -14.61 19.77 6.93
N VAL A 13 -14.04 20.13 5.79
CA VAL A 13 -13.18 19.29 4.97
C VAL A 13 -11.92 20.09 4.70
N ARG A 14 -10.75 19.50 4.92
CA ARG A 14 -9.47 20.16 4.67
C ARG A 14 -8.49 19.20 4.02
N GLY A 15 -8.00 19.55 2.83
CA GLY A 15 -6.87 18.90 2.19
C GLY A 15 -5.55 19.57 2.58
N ARG A 16 -4.48 18.79 2.70
CA ARG A 16 -3.10 19.26 2.87
C ARG A 16 -2.12 18.35 2.13
N GLU A 17 -0.97 18.92 1.76
CA GLU A 17 0.16 18.18 1.22
C GLU A 17 1.04 17.69 2.38
N ILE A 18 1.35 16.40 2.40
CA ILE A 18 2.28 15.75 3.33
C ILE A 18 3.31 14.93 2.55
N LEU A 19 4.28 14.30 3.23
CA LEU A 19 5.26 13.41 2.58
C LEU A 19 4.93 11.93 2.85
N ASP A 20 5.10 11.10 1.83
CA ASP A 20 5.05 9.65 1.94
C ASP A 20 6.37 9.05 2.49
N SER A 21 6.45 7.73 2.61
CA SER A 21 7.62 7.01 3.12
C SER A 21 8.88 7.19 2.26
N ARG A 22 8.74 7.60 0.99
CA ARG A 22 9.84 7.86 0.05
C ARG A 22 10.19 9.35 -0.03
N GLY A 23 9.52 10.20 0.75
CA GLY A 23 9.72 11.64 0.75
C GLY A 23 9.06 12.37 -0.42
N ASN A 24 8.14 11.73 -1.15
CA ASN A 24 7.35 12.39 -2.20
C ASN A 24 6.08 13.00 -1.61
N PRO A 25 5.58 14.12 -2.18
CA PRO A 25 4.30 14.68 -1.78
C PRO A 25 3.12 13.73 -2.03
N THR A 26 2.21 13.68 -1.07
CA THR A 26 0.89 13.03 -1.18
C THR A 26 -0.20 13.85 -0.48
N VAL A 27 -1.46 13.51 -0.74
CA VAL A 27 -2.64 14.19 -0.21
C VAL A 27 -3.08 13.55 1.10
N GLU A 28 -3.31 14.39 2.12
CA GLU A 28 -4.08 14.05 3.30
C GLU A 28 -5.36 14.89 3.38
N ALA A 29 -6.48 14.25 3.68
CA ALA A 29 -7.74 14.92 3.97
C ALA A 29 -8.11 14.77 5.45
N GLU A 30 -8.65 15.84 6.03
CA GLU A 30 -9.27 15.89 7.36
C GLU A 30 -10.77 16.18 7.20
N ILE A 31 -11.59 15.39 7.88
CA ILE A 31 -13.04 15.57 8.00
C ILE A 31 -13.36 15.88 9.46
N VAL A 32 -14.16 16.92 9.70
CA VAL A 32 -14.69 17.25 11.02
C VAL A 32 -16.21 17.21 10.97
N LEU A 33 -16.82 16.60 11.98
CA LEU A 33 -18.26 16.45 12.11
C LEU A 33 -18.86 17.52 13.04
N SER A 34 -20.18 17.65 13.01
CA SER A 34 -20.95 18.53 13.91
C SER A 34 -20.82 18.16 15.39
N THR A 35 -20.39 16.93 15.69
CA THR A 35 -20.07 16.47 17.03
C THR A 35 -18.69 16.94 17.52
N GLY A 36 -17.89 17.57 16.66
CA GLY A 36 -16.48 17.89 16.92
C GLY A 36 -15.52 16.73 16.68
N LEU A 37 -16.01 15.52 16.39
CA LEU A 37 -15.17 14.40 15.98
C LEU A 37 -14.43 14.74 14.68
N ALA A 38 -13.14 14.46 14.63
CA ALA A 38 -12.31 14.63 13.46
C ALA A 38 -11.50 13.36 13.16
N ALA A 39 -11.29 13.07 11.88
CA ALA A 39 -10.36 12.04 11.43
C ALA A 39 -9.62 12.49 10.17
N HIS A 40 -8.46 11.89 9.95
CA HIS A 40 -7.63 12.14 8.77
C HIS A 40 -7.28 10.85 8.04
N ALA A 41 -7.07 10.96 6.74
CA ALA A 41 -6.53 9.89 5.91
C ALA A 41 -5.58 10.47 4.85
N ALA A 42 -4.41 9.85 4.75
CA ALA A 42 -3.45 10.10 3.69
C ALA A 42 -3.51 8.99 2.65
N VAL A 43 -3.16 9.31 1.41
CA VAL A 43 -3.20 8.36 0.30
C VAL A 43 -1.80 7.81 0.01
N PRO A 44 -1.64 6.47 -0.10
CA PRO A 44 -0.37 5.90 -0.55
C PRO A 44 -0.11 6.22 -2.02
N SER A 45 1.15 6.09 -2.45
CA SER A 45 1.56 6.30 -3.84
C SER A 45 2.49 5.19 -4.28
N GLY A 46 2.14 4.50 -5.38
CA GLY A 46 2.91 3.38 -5.94
C GLY A 46 4.18 3.82 -6.67
N ALA A 47 5.16 2.93 -6.80
CA ALA A 47 6.31 3.12 -7.68
C ALA A 47 5.98 2.70 -9.13
N SER A 48 5.28 1.57 -9.26
CA SER A 48 4.89 0.95 -10.52
C SER A 48 3.38 1.09 -10.66
N THR A 49 2.94 2.05 -11.47
CA THR A 49 1.50 2.27 -11.74
C THR A 49 1.10 1.50 -12.98
N GLY A 50 0.08 0.64 -12.85
CA GLY A 50 -0.52 -0.07 -13.97
C GLY A 50 -1.21 0.89 -14.94
N SER A 51 -1.28 0.52 -16.23
CA SER A 51 -1.89 1.34 -17.29
C SER A 51 -3.39 1.61 -17.13
N TYR A 52 -4.06 0.86 -16.26
CA TYR A 52 -5.50 0.98 -15.96
C TYR A 52 -5.79 1.55 -14.56
N GLU A 53 -4.77 2.02 -13.85
CA GLU A 53 -4.98 2.65 -12.54
C GLU A 53 -5.69 4.00 -12.67
N ALA A 54 -6.45 4.36 -11.63
CA ALA A 54 -7.03 5.70 -11.53
C ALA A 54 -5.92 6.75 -11.41
N LEU A 55 -6.13 7.93 -11.97
CA LEU A 55 -5.07 8.93 -12.13
C LEU A 55 -4.65 9.53 -10.78
N GLU A 56 -3.38 9.32 -10.41
CA GLU A 56 -2.74 10.12 -9.37
C GLU A 56 -2.41 11.52 -9.91
N LEU A 57 -3.15 12.54 -9.45
CA LEU A 57 -2.97 13.90 -9.94
C LEU A 57 -1.76 14.57 -9.27
N ARG A 58 -0.73 14.84 -10.07
CA ARG A 58 0.47 15.60 -9.70
C ARG A 58 0.55 16.95 -10.43
N ASP A 59 1.26 17.90 -9.83
CA ASP A 59 1.38 19.28 -10.29
C ASP A 59 2.18 19.39 -11.59
N LYS A 60 3.18 18.53 -11.77
CA LYS A 60 4.16 18.55 -12.88
C LYS A 60 4.94 19.87 -12.96
N ASP A 61 5.13 20.54 -11.83
CA ASP A 61 5.97 21.75 -11.69
C ASP A 61 7.42 21.34 -11.36
N PRO A 62 8.38 21.47 -12.29
CA PRO A 62 9.76 21.05 -12.06
C PRO A 62 10.45 21.80 -10.92
N SER A 63 9.95 22.98 -10.53
CA SER A 63 10.53 23.79 -9.46
C SER A 63 10.19 23.28 -8.05
N ARG A 64 9.20 22.38 -7.91
CA ARG A 64 8.74 21.82 -6.63
C ARG A 64 8.72 20.30 -6.68
N TYR A 65 9.47 19.67 -5.76
CA TYR A 65 9.51 18.22 -5.62
C TYR A 65 9.74 17.49 -6.97
N HIS A 66 10.56 18.07 -7.85
CA HIS A 66 10.84 17.50 -9.18
C HIS A 66 9.60 17.23 -10.05
N GLY A 67 8.52 18.00 -9.87
CA GLY A 67 7.25 17.78 -10.56
C GLY A 67 6.22 16.97 -9.77
N ASN A 68 6.59 16.40 -8.62
CA ASN A 68 5.76 15.46 -7.87
C ASN A 68 4.84 16.10 -6.83
N GLY A 69 4.77 17.44 -6.76
CA GLY A 69 3.81 18.16 -5.92
C GLY A 69 2.35 17.75 -6.17
N VAL A 70 1.48 17.93 -5.18
CA VAL A 70 0.06 17.56 -5.25
C VAL A 70 -0.86 18.72 -4.88
N LEU A 71 -0.41 19.97 -5.04
CA LEU A 71 -1.21 21.14 -4.67
C LEU A 71 -2.49 21.28 -5.49
N LYS A 72 -2.53 20.80 -6.75
CA LYS A 72 -3.77 20.73 -7.54
C LYS A 72 -4.79 19.79 -6.91
N ALA A 73 -4.38 18.59 -6.51
CA ALA A 73 -5.26 17.64 -5.83
C ALA A 73 -5.71 18.18 -4.46
N VAL A 74 -4.82 18.81 -3.70
CA VAL A 74 -5.16 19.49 -2.44
C VAL A 74 -6.15 20.63 -2.65
N ALA A 75 -5.99 21.41 -3.73
CA ALA A 75 -6.92 22.46 -4.10
C ALA A 75 -8.29 21.88 -4.48
N ASN A 76 -8.34 20.75 -5.19
CA ASN A 76 -9.59 20.04 -5.48
C ASN A 76 -10.33 19.59 -4.21
N VAL A 77 -9.60 19.08 -3.21
CA VAL A 77 -10.19 18.78 -1.89
C VAL A 77 -10.81 20.03 -1.26
N ASN A 78 -10.05 21.13 -1.20
CA ASN A 78 -10.46 22.33 -0.46
C ASN A 78 -11.51 23.19 -1.18
N ASN A 79 -11.47 23.26 -2.52
CA ASN A 79 -12.25 24.23 -3.29
C ASN A 79 -13.42 23.60 -4.05
N THR A 80 -13.36 22.30 -4.32
CA THR A 80 -14.39 21.59 -5.09
C THR A 80 -15.14 20.57 -4.23
N ILE A 81 -14.39 19.66 -3.58
CA ILE A 81 -14.99 18.61 -2.77
C ILE A 81 -15.58 19.17 -1.47
N ALA A 82 -14.86 20.06 -0.78
CA ALA A 82 -15.30 20.59 0.50
C ALA A 82 -16.67 21.28 0.44
N PRO A 83 -16.93 22.24 -0.49
CA PRO A 83 -18.24 22.87 -0.59
C PRO A 83 -19.37 21.88 -0.92
N TRP A 84 -19.07 20.84 -1.70
CA TRP A 84 -20.06 19.80 -2.06
C TRP A 84 -20.38 18.86 -0.88
N LEU A 85 -19.39 18.56 -0.04
CA LEU A 85 -19.48 17.57 1.03
C LEU A 85 -20.00 18.14 2.36
N ILE A 86 -19.75 19.42 2.65
CA ILE A 86 -20.23 20.08 3.87
C ILE A 86 -21.77 20.01 3.96
N GLY A 87 -22.28 19.69 5.16
CA GLY A 87 -23.70 19.54 5.44
C GLY A 87 -24.25 18.13 5.18
N ARG A 88 -23.49 17.25 4.50
CA ARG A 88 -23.90 15.86 4.27
C ARG A 88 -23.64 14.99 5.51
N SER A 89 -24.41 13.90 5.64
CA SER A 89 -24.18 12.89 6.66
C SER A 89 -22.97 12.03 6.30
N PRO A 90 -22.04 11.76 7.24
CA PRO A 90 -20.92 10.86 6.99
C PRO A 90 -21.34 9.38 6.93
N MET A 91 -22.58 9.05 7.30
CA MET A 91 -23.05 7.66 7.44
C MET A 91 -23.43 6.98 6.12
N ASP A 92 -23.51 7.72 5.01
CA ASP A 92 -23.86 7.18 3.70
C ASP A 92 -22.62 7.17 2.78
N GLN A 93 -21.71 6.23 3.07
CA GLN A 93 -20.43 6.10 2.37
C GLN A 93 -20.64 5.91 0.86
N ALA A 94 -21.59 5.04 0.48
CA ALA A 94 -21.88 4.75 -0.92
C ALA A 94 -22.38 5.99 -1.67
N ALA A 95 -23.29 6.78 -1.09
CA ALA A 95 -23.76 8.02 -1.73
C ALA A 95 -22.66 9.09 -1.81
N ILE A 96 -21.81 9.19 -0.79
CA ILE A 96 -20.66 10.11 -0.82
C ILE A 96 -19.69 9.70 -1.93
N ASP A 97 -19.27 8.44 -1.99
CA ASP A 97 -18.31 7.98 -2.98
C ASP A 97 -18.86 8.06 -4.42
N ALA A 98 -20.12 7.69 -4.62
CA ALA A 98 -20.80 7.85 -5.91
C ALA A 98 -20.87 9.32 -6.33
N GLY A 99 -21.18 10.21 -5.39
CA GLY A 99 -21.22 11.65 -5.64
C GLY A 99 -19.84 12.26 -5.89
N LEU A 100 -18.76 11.75 -5.28
CA LEU A 100 -17.39 12.16 -5.59
C LEU A 100 -16.98 11.73 -7.00
N ILE A 101 -17.37 10.52 -7.42
CA ILE A 101 -17.16 10.02 -8.78
C ILE A 101 -17.94 10.88 -9.79
N GLU A 102 -19.20 11.21 -9.50
CA GLU A 102 -20.02 12.08 -10.35
C GLU A 102 -19.45 13.51 -10.42
N LEU A 103 -19.02 14.06 -9.28
CA LEU A 103 -18.41 15.40 -9.19
C LEU A 103 -17.11 15.50 -10.00
N ASP A 104 -16.35 14.40 -10.06
CA ASP A 104 -15.19 14.31 -10.95
C ASP A 104 -15.60 14.23 -12.43
N GLY A 105 -16.53 13.32 -12.76
CA GLY A 105 -17.11 13.19 -14.08
C GLY A 105 -16.25 12.44 -15.11
N THR A 106 -15.10 11.87 -14.76
CA THR A 106 -14.28 11.05 -15.64
C THR A 106 -14.14 9.60 -15.14
N GLY A 107 -13.81 8.68 -16.05
CA GLY A 107 -13.67 7.25 -15.72
C GLY A 107 -12.45 6.93 -14.84
N ASP A 108 -11.39 7.73 -14.96
CA ASP A 108 -10.11 7.56 -14.27
C ASP A 108 -9.91 8.53 -13.09
N LYS A 109 -10.88 9.39 -12.81
CA LYS A 109 -10.82 10.43 -11.75
C LYS A 109 -9.80 11.54 -12.03
N SER A 110 -9.54 11.82 -13.30
CA SER A 110 -8.52 12.78 -13.73
C SER A 110 -8.83 14.25 -13.43
N ASN A 111 -10.08 14.63 -13.19
CA ASN A 111 -10.44 16.03 -12.92
C ASN A 111 -10.12 16.44 -11.47
N LEU A 112 -10.52 15.60 -10.50
CA LEU A 112 -10.26 15.80 -9.08
C LEU A 112 -8.92 15.18 -8.65
N GLY A 113 -8.51 14.10 -9.29
CA GLY A 113 -7.42 13.23 -8.88
C GLY A 113 -7.90 12.11 -7.97
N ALA A 114 -7.54 10.86 -8.29
CA ALA A 114 -7.88 9.69 -7.48
C ALA A 114 -7.33 9.82 -6.05
N ASN A 115 -6.18 10.46 -5.89
CA ASN A 115 -5.57 10.80 -4.61
C ASN A 115 -6.40 11.81 -3.79
N ALA A 116 -7.07 12.78 -4.41
CA ALA A 116 -8.00 13.67 -3.69
C ALA A 116 -9.28 12.92 -3.25
N VAL A 117 -9.87 12.15 -4.17
CA VAL A 117 -11.11 11.40 -3.94
C VAL A 117 -10.92 10.37 -2.82
N LEU A 118 -9.86 9.56 -2.91
CA LEU A 118 -9.58 8.50 -1.94
C LEU A 118 -9.26 9.06 -0.54
N ALA A 119 -8.51 10.17 -0.44
CA ALA A 119 -8.21 10.80 0.83
C ALA A 119 -9.50 11.19 1.58
N VAL A 120 -10.43 11.82 0.86
CA VAL A 120 -11.72 12.24 1.42
C VAL A 120 -12.58 11.02 1.78
N SER A 121 -12.70 10.05 0.87
CA SER A 121 -13.48 8.82 1.07
C SER A 121 -13.08 8.08 2.36
N LEU A 122 -11.78 7.86 2.56
CA LEU A 122 -11.25 7.18 3.74
C LEU A 122 -11.41 8.01 5.02
N ALA A 123 -11.24 9.33 4.94
CA ALA A 123 -11.42 10.21 6.09
C ALA A 123 -12.89 10.26 6.54
N VAL A 124 -13.84 10.27 5.59
CA VAL A 124 -15.28 10.14 5.87
C VAL A 124 -15.56 8.81 6.58
N ALA A 125 -15.10 7.68 6.03
CA ALA A 125 -15.31 6.36 6.63
C ALA A 125 -14.80 6.28 8.08
N LYS A 126 -13.61 6.85 8.35
CA LYS A 126 -13.05 6.93 9.71
C LYS A 126 -13.91 7.77 10.65
N THR A 127 -14.41 8.93 10.19
CA THR A 127 -15.31 9.74 11.02
C THR A 127 -16.64 9.04 11.27
N ALA A 128 -17.21 8.37 10.26
CA ALA A 128 -18.44 7.59 10.40
C ALA A 128 -18.28 6.43 11.39
N ALA A 129 -17.17 5.71 11.32
CA ALA A 129 -16.81 4.67 12.29
C ALA A 129 -16.76 5.21 13.72
N GLY A 130 -16.14 6.38 13.92
CA GLY A 130 -16.03 7.04 15.22
C GLY A 130 -17.37 7.42 15.85
N VAL A 131 -18.43 7.62 15.05
CA VAL A 131 -19.78 7.91 15.54
C VAL A 131 -20.61 6.63 15.77
N SER A 132 -20.35 5.58 15.00
CA SER A 132 -21.28 4.45 14.88
C SER A 132 -20.81 3.14 15.52
N SER A 133 -19.50 2.98 15.76
CA SER A 133 -18.93 1.71 16.21
C SER A 133 -18.47 1.75 17.67
N PRO A 134 -18.51 0.60 18.39
CA PRO A 134 -17.88 0.48 19.70
C PRO A 134 -16.42 0.95 19.64
N ASN A 135 -16.09 1.97 20.43
CA ASN A 135 -14.78 2.61 20.50
C ASN A 135 -14.29 3.27 19.18
N GLY A 136 -15.16 3.46 18.18
CA GLY A 136 -14.79 4.08 16.91
C GLY A 136 -13.93 3.22 15.99
N SER A 137 -14.00 1.90 16.12
CA SER A 137 -13.19 0.97 15.33
C SER A 137 -13.60 0.95 13.84
N LEU A 138 -12.67 1.32 12.95
CA LEU A 138 -12.90 1.33 11.50
C LEU A 138 -13.19 -0.06 10.94
N TRP A 139 -12.45 -1.10 11.35
CA TRP A 139 -12.68 -2.45 10.83
C TRP A 139 -14.07 -2.96 11.20
N HIS A 140 -14.55 -2.60 12.40
CA HIS A 140 -15.87 -3.02 12.87
C HIS A 140 -16.98 -2.31 12.10
N TYR A 141 -16.78 -1.01 11.83
CA TYR A 141 -17.65 -0.22 10.97
C TYR A 141 -17.75 -0.82 9.56
N LEU A 142 -16.61 -1.07 8.92
CA LEU A 142 -16.55 -1.60 7.55
C LEU A 142 -17.07 -3.04 7.43
N ALA A 143 -16.95 -3.83 8.49
CA ALA A 143 -17.44 -5.21 8.48
C ALA A 143 -18.98 -5.27 8.50
N GLU A 144 -19.67 -4.24 8.99
CA GLU A 144 -21.14 -4.21 9.11
C GLU A 144 -21.74 -5.45 9.80
N GLY A 145 -20.99 -6.04 10.74
CA GLY A 145 -21.38 -7.26 11.45
C GLY A 145 -21.10 -8.58 10.70
N ALA A 146 -20.52 -8.53 9.51
CA ALA A 146 -20.02 -9.71 8.81
C ALA A 146 -18.88 -10.39 9.60
N PRO A 147 -18.73 -11.72 9.50
CA PRO A 147 -17.58 -12.42 10.07
C PRO A 147 -16.28 -11.88 9.47
N VAL A 148 -15.28 -11.67 10.33
CA VAL A 148 -13.94 -11.21 9.93
C VAL A 148 -12.87 -12.20 10.39
N THR A 149 -11.76 -12.21 9.66
CA THR A 149 -10.57 -12.99 9.98
C THR A 149 -9.35 -12.09 9.99
N LEU A 150 -8.33 -12.43 10.78
CA LEU A 150 -7.02 -11.80 10.62
C LEU A 150 -6.33 -12.38 9.38
N PRO A 151 -5.71 -11.55 8.54
CA PRO A 151 -5.04 -12.02 7.34
C PRO A 151 -3.75 -12.76 7.69
N VAL A 152 -3.37 -13.74 6.86
CA VAL A 152 -2.01 -14.27 6.88
C VAL A 152 -1.11 -13.23 6.19
N PRO A 153 -0.10 -12.68 6.89
CA PRO A 153 0.76 -11.66 6.31
C PRO A 153 1.73 -12.29 5.29
N MET A 154 2.00 -11.54 4.23
CA MET A 154 3.07 -11.79 3.28
C MET A 154 4.15 -10.74 3.53
N PHE A 155 5.22 -11.11 4.21
CA PHE A 155 6.28 -10.16 4.58
C PHE A 155 7.35 -10.15 3.50
N ASN A 156 7.44 -9.08 2.71
CA ASN A 156 8.57 -8.86 1.83
C ASN A 156 9.83 -8.59 2.66
N ILE A 157 10.78 -9.53 2.64
CA ILE A 157 12.01 -9.45 3.44
C ILE A 157 13.27 -9.31 2.58
N LEU A 158 13.16 -9.53 1.27
CA LEU A 158 14.25 -9.42 0.32
C LEU A 158 13.73 -8.90 -1.02
N ASN A 159 14.37 -7.82 -1.49
CA ASN A 159 14.04 -7.10 -2.70
C ASN A 159 14.99 -7.46 -3.85
N GLY A 160 14.41 -7.56 -5.04
CA GLY A 160 15.10 -7.62 -6.33
C GLY A 160 14.48 -6.66 -7.33
N GLY A 161 14.71 -6.89 -8.63
CA GLY A 161 14.16 -6.11 -9.72
C GLY A 161 14.41 -4.60 -9.57
N LYS A 162 13.38 -3.79 -9.83
CA LYS A 162 13.44 -2.32 -9.73
C LYS A 162 13.70 -1.80 -8.32
N HIS A 163 13.42 -2.60 -7.28
CA HIS A 163 13.59 -2.20 -5.89
C HIS A 163 15.03 -2.41 -5.39
N ALA A 164 15.89 -3.11 -6.15
CA ALA A 164 17.26 -3.39 -5.75
C ALA A 164 18.22 -3.51 -6.95
N SER A 165 19.01 -2.47 -7.18
CA SER A 165 20.09 -2.49 -8.17
C SER A 165 21.10 -3.60 -7.88
N ASN A 166 21.44 -4.38 -8.90
CA ASN A 166 22.36 -5.52 -8.78
C ASN A 166 21.92 -6.68 -7.89
N SER A 167 20.61 -6.84 -7.67
CA SER A 167 19.99 -7.98 -6.97
C SER A 167 19.34 -8.95 -7.97
N ALA A 168 18.65 -9.97 -7.46
CA ALA A 168 17.81 -10.92 -8.20
C ALA A 168 16.79 -10.23 -9.13
N ASP A 169 16.34 -10.90 -10.18
CA ASP A 169 15.42 -10.35 -11.18
C ASP A 169 14.00 -10.17 -10.63
N ILE A 170 13.52 -11.12 -9.83
CA ILE A 170 12.20 -11.08 -9.16
C ILE A 170 12.15 -9.91 -8.18
N GLN A 171 11.03 -9.19 -8.14
CA GLN A 171 10.90 -7.96 -7.37
C GLN A 171 10.84 -8.20 -5.86
N GLU A 172 10.04 -9.17 -5.40
CA GLU A 172 9.78 -9.37 -3.97
C GLU A 172 9.81 -10.85 -3.59
N PHE A 173 10.59 -11.15 -2.54
CA PHE A 173 10.67 -12.48 -1.95
C PHE A 173 10.10 -12.42 -0.53
N MET A 174 8.92 -13.02 -0.38
CA MET A 174 8.10 -12.90 0.82
C MET A 174 8.08 -14.17 1.64
N VAL A 175 8.01 -14.02 2.96
CA VAL A 175 7.70 -15.12 3.89
C VAL A 175 6.27 -15.01 4.40
N MET A 176 5.58 -16.15 4.44
CA MET A 176 4.19 -16.29 4.85
C MET A 176 4.09 -17.30 6.02
N PRO A 177 3.99 -16.83 7.27
CA PRO A 177 3.81 -17.70 8.44
C PRO A 177 2.40 -18.33 8.50
N VAL A 178 2.10 -19.26 7.58
CA VAL A 178 0.78 -19.91 7.45
C VAL A 178 0.51 -20.92 8.58
N GLY A 179 1.56 -21.57 9.11
CA GLY A 179 1.42 -22.67 10.07
C GLY A 179 1.32 -22.27 11.54
N VAL A 180 1.29 -20.97 11.84
CA VAL A 180 1.17 -20.44 13.22
C VAL A 180 -0.29 -20.17 13.59
N ASN A 181 -0.59 -20.09 14.89
CA ASN A 181 -1.98 -20.12 15.37
C ASN A 181 -2.62 -18.73 15.57
N SER A 182 -1.85 -17.65 15.40
CA SER A 182 -2.35 -16.29 15.56
C SER A 182 -1.56 -15.28 14.74
N PHE A 183 -2.17 -14.13 14.46
CA PHE A 183 -1.47 -13.01 13.80
C PHE A 183 -0.26 -12.53 14.62
N SER A 184 -0.35 -12.51 15.94
CA SER A 184 0.78 -12.11 16.81
C SER A 184 1.97 -13.07 16.69
N GLU A 185 1.70 -14.38 16.58
CA GLU A 185 2.74 -15.37 16.29
C GLU A 185 3.29 -15.22 14.87
N ALA A 186 2.44 -14.93 13.88
CA ALA A 186 2.86 -14.70 12.51
C ALA A 186 3.79 -13.49 12.40
N LEU A 187 3.43 -12.39 13.06
CA LEU A 187 4.25 -11.18 13.12
C LEU A 187 5.59 -11.44 13.81
N ARG A 188 5.59 -12.19 14.92
CA ARG A 188 6.83 -12.59 15.60
C ARG A 188 7.71 -13.45 14.71
N ALA A 189 7.15 -14.44 14.02
CA ALA A 189 7.88 -15.28 13.08
C ALA A 189 8.50 -14.45 11.97
N GLY A 190 7.74 -13.58 11.32
CA GLY A 190 8.25 -12.66 10.29
C GLY A 190 9.43 -11.81 10.79
N ALA A 191 9.34 -11.25 12.00
CA ALA A 191 10.40 -10.44 12.60
C ALA A 191 11.67 -11.27 12.93
N GLU A 192 11.51 -12.46 13.52
CA GLU A 192 12.64 -13.35 13.84
C GLU A 192 13.36 -13.84 12.57
N ILE A 193 12.61 -14.12 11.50
CA ILE A 193 13.14 -14.49 10.18
C ILE A 193 13.88 -13.31 9.55
N TYR A 194 13.29 -12.11 9.58
CA TYR A 194 13.93 -10.89 9.06
C TYR A 194 15.26 -10.60 9.76
N HIS A 195 15.33 -10.72 11.10
CA HIS A 195 16.59 -10.55 11.84
C HIS A 195 17.59 -11.67 11.56
N SER A 196 17.13 -12.92 11.40
CA SER A 196 18.00 -14.04 11.02
C SER A 196 18.59 -13.87 9.62
N LEU A 197 17.79 -13.36 8.67
CA LEU A 197 18.22 -12.99 7.33
C LEU A 197 19.29 -11.90 7.38
N LYS A 198 19.08 -10.84 8.17
CA LYS A 198 20.08 -9.78 8.35
C LYS A 198 21.43 -10.32 8.80
N THR A 199 21.43 -11.23 9.77
CA THR A 199 22.66 -11.86 10.27
C THR A 199 23.31 -12.72 9.19
N LEU A 200 22.55 -13.56 8.48
CA LEU A 200 23.10 -14.37 7.37
C LEU A 200 23.74 -13.52 6.28
N LEU A 201 23.05 -12.47 5.83
CA LEU A 201 23.59 -11.55 4.83
C LEU A 201 24.89 -10.90 5.31
N GLY A 202 24.93 -10.45 6.57
CA GLY A 202 26.14 -9.87 7.16
C GLY A 202 27.31 -10.86 7.28
N ASP A 203 27.02 -12.10 7.71
CA ASP A 203 28.02 -13.18 7.85
C ASP A 203 28.63 -13.55 6.48
N GLU A 204 27.84 -13.51 5.40
CA GLU A 204 28.25 -13.80 4.02
C GLU A 204 28.83 -12.55 3.30
N GLY A 205 28.92 -11.40 3.97
CA GLY A 205 29.50 -10.17 3.43
C GLY A 205 28.60 -9.40 2.47
N HIS A 206 27.31 -9.73 2.40
CA HIS A 206 26.31 -8.99 1.64
C HIS A 206 25.90 -7.70 2.35
N ASN A 207 25.45 -6.73 1.55
CA ASN A 207 24.91 -5.49 2.06
C ASN A 207 23.55 -5.71 2.77
N THR A 208 23.29 -4.92 3.81
CA THR A 208 22.07 -5.00 4.64
C THR A 208 21.26 -3.69 4.63
N THR A 209 21.45 -2.84 3.60
CA THR A 209 20.52 -1.73 3.37
C THR A 209 19.17 -2.26 2.94
N VAL A 210 18.13 -1.48 3.21
CA VAL A 210 16.75 -1.81 2.90
C VAL A 210 16.25 -1.01 1.71
N GLY A 211 15.34 -1.59 0.94
CA GLY A 211 14.59 -0.90 -0.11
C GLY A 211 13.37 -0.16 0.42
N ASP A 212 12.53 0.34 -0.49
CA ASP A 212 11.34 1.14 -0.18
C ASP A 212 10.35 0.44 0.76
N GLU A 213 10.29 -0.90 0.69
CA GLU A 213 9.38 -1.73 1.50
C GLU A 213 10.02 -2.32 2.76
N GLY A 214 11.27 -1.95 3.06
CA GLY A 214 11.98 -2.42 4.25
C GLY A 214 12.67 -3.79 4.10
N GLY A 215 12.44 -4.53 3.02
CA GLY A 215 13.20 -5.73 2.69
C GLY A 215 14.67 -5.43 2.34
N PHE A 216 15.58 -6.38 2.59
CA PHE A 216 17.00 -6.20 2.24
C PHE A 216 17.23 -6.24 0.74
N ALA A 217 18.21 -5.49 0.25
CA ALA A 217 18.59 -5.43 -1.17
C ALA A 217 20.03 -5.94 -1.39
N PRO A 218 20.32 -7.23 -1.11
CA PRO A 218 21.66 -7.78 -1.33
C PRO A 218 21.92 -8.03 -2.82
N SER A 219 23.19 -7.95 -3.22
CA SER A 219 23.58 -8.43 -4.55
C SER A 219 23.78 -9.95 -4.51
N LEU A 220 22.86 -10.66 -5.16
CA LEU A 220 22.84 -12.12 -5.24
C LEU A 220 22.99 -12.60 -6.70
N PRO A 221 23.59 -13.78 -6.94
CA PRO A 221 23.88 -14.23 -8.30
C PRO A 221 22.65 -14.65 -9.11
N SER A 222 21.59 -15.15 -8.46
CA SER A 222 20.38 -15.64 -9.14
C SER A 222 19.12 -15.51 -8.27
N ASN A 223 17.94 -15.70 -8.87
CA ASN A 223 16.67 -15.76 -8.12
C ASN A 223 16.64 -16.99 -7.21
N ARG A 224 17.29 -18.08 -7.62
CA ARG A 224 17.45 -19.28 -6.78
C ARG A 224 18.27 -18.99 -5.52
N ASP A 225 19.37 -18.25 -5.63
CA ASP A 225 20.17 -17.88 -4.46
C ASP A 225 19.37 -17.02 -3.47
N ALA A 226 18.51 -16.13 -3.98
CA ALA A 226 17.59 -15.35 -3.15
C ALA A 226 16.57 -16.25 -2.41
N LEU A 227 15.97 -17.23 -3.10
CA LEU A 227 15.09 -18.21 -2.47
C LEU A 227 15.82 -19.05 -1.41
N GLU A 228 17.01 -19.55 -1.72
CA GLU A 228 17.82 -20.34 -0.80
C GLU A 228 18.23 -19.53 0.44
N MET A 229 18.56 -18.24 0.26
CA MET A 229 18.85 -17.31 1.35
C MET A 229 17.62 -17.11 2.26
N VAL A 230 16.43 -16.92 1.69
CA VAL A 230 15.18 -16.81 2.45
C VAL A 230 14.89 -18.10 3.23
N LEU A 231 15.03 -19.27 2.60
CA LEU A 231 14.83 -20.57 3.25
C LEU A 231 15.80 -20.77 4.42
N LYS A 232 17.10 -20.47 4.24
CA LYS A 232 18.09 -20.51 5.31
C LYS A 232 17.73 -19.59 6.47
N ALA A 233 17.18 -18.41 6.19
CA ALA A 233 16.74 -17.48 7.23
C ALA A 233 15.55 -18.03 8.03
N VAL A 234 14.59 -18.68 7.36
CA VAL A 234 13.47 -19.38 8.01
C VAL A 234 13.97 -20.46 8.96
N GLU A 235 14.88 -21.30 8.49
CA GLU A 235 15.47 -22.38 9.29
C GLU A 235 16.31 -21.84 10.46
N LYS A 236 17.13 -20.81 10.22
CA LYS A 236 17.96 -20.17 11.27
C LYS A 236 17.10 -19.53 12.36
N ALA A 237 15.92 -19.04 12.02
CA ALA A 237 14.94 -18.51 12.97
C ALA A 237 14.19 -19.61 13.75
N GLY A 238 14.43 -20.89 13.44
CA GLY A 238 13.83 -22.04 14.14
C GLY A 238 12.46 -22.46 13.60
N TYR A 239 12.09 -22.03 12.39
CA TYR A 239 10.85 -22.40 11.71
C TYR A 239 11.11 -23.44 10.60
N THR A 240 10.10 -24.25 10.29
CA THR A 240 10.17 -25.26 9.23
C THR A 240 9.57 -24.72 7.92
N PRO A 241 10.35 -24.58 6.83
CA PRO A 241 9.80 -24.22 5.52
C PRO A 241 8.75 -25.22 5.02
N GLY A 242 7.68 -24.71 4.41
CA GLY A 242 6.57 -25.51 3.86
C GLY A 242 5.62 -26.11 4.90
N LYS A 243 5.88 -25.88 6.20
CA LYS A 243 4.98 -26.26 7.31
C LYS A 243 4.63 -25.04 8.16
N ASP A 244 5.62 -24.42 8.78
CA ASP A 244 5.41 -23.27 9.65
C ASP A 244 5.35 -21.98 8.81
N VAL A 245 6.20 -21.90 7.79
CA VAL A 245 6.36 -20.74 6.91
C VAL A 245 6.43 -21.17 5.44
N HIS A 246 5.64 -20.54 4.59
CA HIS A 246 5.68 -20.67 3.14
C HIS A 246 6.37 -19.45 2.50
N ILE A 247 6.74 -19.58 1.23
CA ILE A 247 7.28 -18.47 0.43
C ILE A 247 6.21 -18.01 -0.56
N ALA A 248 6.16 -16.70 -0.77
CA ALA A 248 5.45 -16.10 -1.89
C ALA A 248 6.38 -15.16 -2.65
N LEU A 249 6.02 -14.88 -3.91
CA LEU A 249 6.82 -14.08 -4.83
C LEU A 249 5.92 -13.05 -5.49
N ASP A 250 6.40 -11.81 -5.57
CA ASP A 250 5.98 -10.89 -6.62
C ASP A 250 7.09 -10.82 -7.67
N VAL A 251 6.79 -11.38 -8.84
CA VAL A 251 7.72 -11.41 -9.96
C VAL A 251 7.77 -10.06 -10.67
N ALA A 252 6.70 -9.27 -10.63
CA ALA A 252 6.52 -8.08 -11.46
C ALA A 252 6.88 -8.32 -12.94
N ALA A 253 6.40 -9.44 -13.50
CA ALA A 253 6.88 -9.99 -14.78
C ALA A 253 6.79 -9.03 -15.98
N THR A 254 5.91 -8.04 -15.94
CA THR A 254 5.86 -6.95 -16.94
C THR A 254 7.21 -6.23 -17.07
N GLU A 255 7.95 -6.08 -15.97
CA GLU A 255 9.26 -5.43 -15.95
C GLU A 255 10.38 -6.28 -16.51
N LEU A 256 10.16 -7.60 -16.57
CA LEU A 256 11.08 -8.55 -17.18
C LEU A 256 10.80 -8.74 -18.67
N TYR A 257 9.66 -8.27 -19.16
CA TYR A 257 9.22 -8.52 -20.52
C TYR A 257 9.84 -7.53 -21.51
N ASP A 258 10.54 -8.06 -22.52
CA ASP A 258 11.09 -7.31 -23.65
C ASP A 258 10.15 -7.44 -24.85
N GLU A 259 9.34 -6.40 -25.09
CA GLU A 259 8.41 -6.34 -26.23
C GLU A 259 9.10 -6.51 -27.59
N GLY A 260 10.35 -6.08 -27.72
CA GLY A 260 11.10 -6.17 -28.98
C GLY A 260 11.55 -7.59 -29.30
N LYS A 261 11.73 -8.42 -28.26
CA LYS A 261 12.15 -9.83 -28.40
C LYS A 261 11.01 -10.82 -28.22
N ASP A 262 9.86 -10.40 -27.69
CA ASP A 262 8.74 -11.28 -27.29
C ASP A 262 9.19 -12.33 -26.25
N LEU A 263 10.01 -11.89 -25.28
CA LEU A 263 10.64 -12.75 -24.26
C LEU A 263 10.66 -12.07 -22.88
N TYR A 264 10.61 -12.88 -21.82
CA TYR A 264 10.94 -12.46 -20.46
C TYR A 264 12.44 -12.64 -20.24
N VAL A 265 13.16 -11.57 -19.93
CA VAL A 265 14.62 -11.57 -19.75
C VAL A 265 14.96 -11.61 -18.27
N LEU A 266 15.66 -12.67 -17.86
CA LEU A 266 16.22 -12.82 -16.51
C LEU A 266 17.71 -12.47 -16.59
N GLU A 267 18.03 -11.19 -16.44
CA GLU A 267 19.38 -10.67 -16.66
C GLU A 267 20.40 -11.31 -15.70
N ARG A 268 20.01 -11.53 -14.43
CA ARG A 268 20.91 -12.13 -13.43
C ARG A 268 21.22 -13.58 -13.75
N GLU A 269 20.24 -14.31 -14.23
CA GLU A 269 20.40 -15.70 -14.63
C GLU A 269 20.97 -15.87 -16.04
N GLY A 270 21.11 -14.76 -16.80
CA GLY A 270 21.62 -14.79 -18.17
C GLY A 270 20.74 -15.61 -19.12
N THR A 271 19.44 -15.70 -18.84
CA THR A 271 18.49 -16.52 -19.60
C THR A 271 17.27 -15.72 -20.03
N SER A 272 16.45 -16.30 -20.90
CA SER A 272 15.17 -15.72 -21.30
C SER A 272 14.11 -16.81 -21.45
N LEU A 273 12.86 -16.45 -21.13
CA LEU A 273 11.71 -17.35 -21.14
C LEU A 273 10.65 -16.85 -22.11
N THR A 274 9.89 -17.77 -22.68
CA THR A 274 8.66 -17.43 -23.43
C THR A 274 7.45 -17.52 -22.51
N SER A 275 6.30 -16.98 -22.92
CA SER A 275 5.04 -17.14 -22.18
C SER A 275 4.56 -18.60 -22.06
N ALA A 276 5.12 -19.52 -22.87
CA ALA A 276 4.74 -20.92 -22.92
C ALA A 276 5.73 -21.88 -22.22
N SER A 277 6.86 -21.36 -21.71
CA SER A 277 8.00 -22.16 -21.22
C SER A 277 8.46 -21.73 -19.84
#